data_AF-A0A975J7B7-F1
#
_entry.id   AF-A0A975J7B7-F1
#
_cell.length_a   1.000
_cell.length_b   1.000
_cell.length_c   1.000
_cell.angle_alpha   90.00
_cell.angle_beta   90.00
_cell.angle_gamma   90.00
#
_symmetry.space_group_name_H-M   'P 1'
#
loop_
_entity.id
_entity.type
_entity.pdbx_description
1 polymer ?
#
loop_
_entity_poly.entity_id
_entity_poly.type
_entity_poly.pdbx_seq_one_letter_code
_entity_poly.pdbx_strand_id
1 'polypeptide(L)'
;MEATDSASFLNKSVSSAVAAADGTLIEEKDYTFEGYPGKELKYSGSQDGMELTIYHKIFLVDNRLFQLQIMNADTDEYLDHYDNFFNSFKLSK
;
A
#
# COMPACT_ATOMS: atom_id res chain seq x y z
N MET A 1 13.95 -9.10 13.49
CA MET A 1 13.10 -10.06 12.75
C MET A 1 13.90 -10.58 11.57
N GLU A 2 13.84 -11.88 11.25
CA GLU A 2 14.59 -12.42 10.11
C GLU A 2 13.91 -12.07 8.77
N ALA A 3 14.66 -11.98 7.67
CA ALA A 3 14.15 -11.53 6.38
C ALA A 3 12.95 -12.36 5.86
N THR A 4 12.94 -13.67 6.13
CA THR A 4 11.86 -14.59 5.76
C THR A 4 10.56 -14.30 6.51
N ASP A 5 10.65 -13.82 7.74
CA ASP A 5 9.51 -13.49 8.59
C ASP A 5 8.88 -12.15 8.16
N SER A 6 9.71 -11.16 7.79
CA SER A 6 9.25 -9.88 7.23
C SER A 6 8.48 -10.05 5.93
N ALA A 7 8.98 -10.88 5.01
CA ALA A 7 8.31 -11.14 3.73
C ALA A 7 6.94 -11.82 3.94
N SER A 8 6.88 -12.83 4.80
CA SER A 8 5.63 -13.51 5.16
C SER A 8 4.61 -12.56 5.79
N PHE A 9 5.06 -11.69 6.70
CA PHE A 9 4.21 -10.70 7.34
C PHE A 9 3.67 -9.65 6.36
N LEU A 10 4.52 -9.15 5.47
CA LEU A 10 4.12 -8.20 4.42
C LEU A 10 3.11 -8.83 3.47
N ASN A 11 3.34 -10.07 3.00
CA ASN A 11 2.40 -10.76 2.12
C ASN A 11 1.02 -10.94 2.77
N LYS A 12 0.97 -11.29 4.06
CA LYS A 12 -0.29 -11.34 4.81
C LYS A 12 -0.96 -9.97 4.88
N SER A 13 -0.18 -8.91 5.09
CA SER A 13 -0.69 -7.54 5.16
C SER A 13 -1.30 -7.09 3.82
N VAL A 14 -0.69 -7.47 2.68
CA VAL A 14 -1.26 -7.25 1.34
C VAL A 14 -2.62 -7.93 1.22
N SER A 15 -2.69 -9.23 1.48
CA SER A 15 -3.93 -9.99 1.38
C SER A 15 -5.02 -9.45 2.29
N SER A 16 -4.68 -9.04 3.52
CA SER A 16 -5.63 -8.42 4.44
C SER A 16 -6.13 -7.07 3.95
N ALA A 17 -5.28 -6.24 3.35
CA ALA A 17 -5.69 -4.94 2.82
C ALA A 17 -6.68 -5.09 1.65
N VAL A 18 -6.38 -5.98 0.71
CA VAL A 18 -7.26 -6.24 -0.45
C VAL A 18 -8.60 -6.83 0.00
N ALA A 19 -8.57 -7.81 0.91
CA ALA A 19 -9.79 -8.43 1.44
C ALA A 19 -10.65 -7.43 2.25
N ALA A 20 -10.03 -6.53 3.01
CA ALA A 20 -10.74 -5.52 3.79
C ALA A 20 -11.51 -4.52 2.91
N ALA A 21 -11.06 -4.31 1.66
CA ALA A 21 -11.72 -3.45 0.69
C ALA A 21 -12.76 -4.18 -0.19
N ASP A 22 -13.03 -5.46 0.08
CA ASP A 22 -13.76 -6.38 -0.82
C ASP A 22 -13.22 -6.28 -2.26
N GLY A 23 -11.89 -6.24 -2.34
CA GLY A 23 -11.16 -5.75 -3.50
C GLY A 23 -10.54 -6.83 -4.36
N THR A 24 -9.99 -6.40 -5.51
CA THR A 24 -9.16 -7.24 -6.38
C THR A 24 -7.79 -6.59 -6.55
N LEU A 25 -6.73 -7.36 -6.31
CA LEU A 25 -5.36 -6.91 -6.53
C LEU A 25 -5.10 -6.71 -8.03
N ILE A 26 -4.59 -5.53 -8.41
CA ILE A 26 -4.27 -5.14 -9.78
C ILE A 26 -2.76 -5.19 -10.02
N GLU A 27 -1.98 -4.62 -9.09
CA GLU A 27 -0.52 -4.59 -9.14
C GLU A 27 0.05 -4.77 -7.74
N GLU A 28 1.15 -5.52 -7.63
CA GLU A 28 1.97 -5.62 -6.44
C GLU A 28 3.44 -5.61 -6.87
N LYS A 29 4.26 -4.83 -6.16
CA LYS A 29 5.71 -4.89 -6.29
C LYS A 29 6.41 -4.72 -4.94
N ASP A 30 7.59 -5.34 -4.83
CA ASP A 30 8.46 -5.11 -3.70
C ASP A 30 8.92 -3.65 -3.68
N TYR A 31 8.97 -3.08 -2.49
CA TYR A 31 9.31 -1.68 -2.26
C TYR A 31 10.28 -1.58 -1.09
N THR A 32 11.15 -0.56 -1.10
CA THR A 32 12.00 -0.23 0.04
C THR A 32 11.79 1.24 0.40
N PHE A 33 11.39 1.51 1.64
CA PHE A 33 11.21 2.86 2.15
C PHE A 33 12.34 3.19 3.11
N GLU A 34 13.26 4.07 2.71
CA GLU A 34 14.40 4.50 3.54
C GLU A 34 15.20 3.31 4.16
N GLY A 35 15.33 2.21 3.41
CA GLY A 35 16.05 0.99 3.83
C GLY A 35 15.17 -0.09 4.48
N TYR A 36 13.91 0.19 4.73
CA TYR A 36 12.95 -0.75 5.32
C TYR A 36 12.15 -1.50 4.26
N PRO A 37 11.89 -2.80 4.45
CA PRO A 37 11.15 -3.62 3.48
C PRO A 37 9.67 -3.22 3.44
N GLY A 38 9.10 -3.25 2.24
CA GLY A 38 7.70 -2.94 2.02
C GLY A 38 7.15 -3.49 0.70
N LYS A 39 5.90 -3.15 0.45
CA LYS A 39 5.10 -3.49 -0.71
C LYS A 39 4.41 -2.23 -1.22
N GLU A 40 4.40 -2.06 -2.53
CA GLU A 40 3.55 -1.08 -3.20
C GLU A 40 2.47 -1.84 -3.98
N LEU A 41 1.22 -1.40 -3.78
CA LEU A 41 0.04 -2.08 -4.28
C LEU A 41 -0.85 -1.12 -5.06
N LYS A 42 -1.50 -1.65 -6.08
CA LYS A 42 -2.70 -1.10 -6.68
C LYS A 42 -3.79 -2.16 -6.61
N TYR A 43 -4.96 -1.81 -6.10
CA TYR A 43 -6.10 -2.73 -6.04
C TYR A 43 -7.42 -1.96 -6.20
N SER A 44 -8.44 -2.65 -6.68
CA SER A 44 -9.81 -2.13 -6.63
C SER A 44 -10.41 -2.38 -5.25
N GLY A 45 -11.41 -1.59 -4.89
CA GLY A 45 -12.26 -1.84 -3.72
C GLY A 45 -13.63 -1.20 -3.91
N SER A 46 -14.52 -1.44 -2.96
CA SER A 46 -15.83 -0.79 -2.92
C SER A 46 -16.08 -0.14 -1.57
N GLN A 47 -16.55 1.10 -1.57
CA GLN A 47 -16.97 1.80 -0.36
C GLN A 47 -18.28 2.54 -0.62
N ASP A 48 -19.30 2.29 0.20
CA ASP A 48 -20.63 2.90 0.09
C ASP A 48 -21.26 2.77 -1.33
N GLY A 49 -20.95 1.67 -2.02
CA GLY A 49 -21.44 1.39 -3.38
C GLY A 49 -20.65 2.08 -4.50
N MET A 50 -19.57 2.80 -4.19
CA MET A 50 -18.66 3.38 -5.17
C MET A 50 -17.44 2.49 -5.35
N GLU A 51 -17.09 2.20 -6.61
CA GLU A 51 -15.84 1.54 -6.94
C GLU A 51 -14.66 2.51 -6.76
N LEU A 52 -13.59 2.01 -6.14
CA LEU A 52 -12.40 2.78 -5.85
C LEU A 52 -11.18 2.10 -6.47
N THR A 53 -10.28 2.90 -7.01
CA THR A 53 -8.89 2.48 -7.23
C THR A 53 -8.05 2.94 -6.04
N ILE A 54 -7.34 2.00 -5.42
CA ILE A 54 -6.56 2.25 -4.21
C ILE A 54 -5.08 2.04 -4.52
N TYR A 55 -4.28 3.05 -4.23
CA TYR A 55 -2.82 3.02 -4.26
C TYR A 55 -2.33 2.93 -2.82
N HIS A 56 -1.48 1.96 -2.51
CA HIS A 56 -1.12 1.64 -1.14
C HIS A 56 0.35 1.29 -1.02
N LYS A 57 1.07 1.99 -0.14
CA LYS A 57 2.41 1.61 0.31
C LYS A 57 2.34 1.05 1.72
N ILE A 58 2.78 -0.19 1.88
CA ILE A 58 2.90 -0.88 3.17
C ILE A 58 4.38 -1.07 3.42
N PHE A 59 4.90 -0.69 4.58
CA PHE A 59 6.30 -0.93 4.92
C PHE A 59 6.47 -1.21 6.41
N LEU A 60 7.52 -1.97 6.73
CA LEU A 60 7.77 -2.45 8.08
C LEU A 60 9.03 -1.81 8.64
N VAL A 61 8.86 -0.99 9.67
CA VAL A 61 9.96 -0.39 10.44
C VAL A 61 10.06 -1.14 11.75
N ASP A 62 11.16 -1.88 11.92
CA ASP A 62 11.35 -2.84 13.01
C ASP A 62 10.18 -3.84 13.10
N ASN A 63 9.29 -3.67 14.07
CA ASN A 63 8.09 -4.51 14.26
C ASN A 63 6.79 -3.71 14.11
N ARG A 64 6.83 -2.57 13.41
CA ARG A 64 5.67 -1.68 13.22
C ARG A 64 5.33 -1.57 11.74
N LEU A 65 4.08 -1.90 11.44
CA LEU A 65 3.53 -1.77 10.09
C LEU A 65 3.04 -0.35 9.88
N PHE A 66 3.54 0.30 8.85
CA PHE A 66 3.07 1.60 8.39
C PHE A 66 2.38 1.43 7.05
N GLN A 67 1.36 2.25 6.83
CA GLN A 67 0.49 2.19 5.66
C GLN A 67 0.21 3.61 5.19
N LEU A 68 0.42 3.86 3.90
CA LEU A 68 0.03 5.09 3.21
C LEU A 68 -0.92 4.72 2.08
N GLN A 69 -2.12 5.29 2.08
CA GLN A 69 -3.17 4.97 1.13
C GLN A 69 -3.68 6.22 0.43
N ILE A 70 -3.92 6.10 -0.87
CA ILE A 70 -4.69 7.06 -1.66
C ILE A 70 -5.83 6.27 -2.28
N MET A 71 -7.06 6.73 -2.07
CA MET A 71 -8.27 6.11 -2.61
C MET A 71 -8.88 7.10 -3.60
N ASN A 72 -9.14 6.63 -4.82
CA ASN A 72 -9.68 7.44 -5.87
C ASN A 72 -10.96 6.81 -6.43
N ALA A 73 -12.05 7.57 -6.42
CA ALA A 73 -13.35 7.13 -6.93
C ALA A 73 -13.50 7.34 -8.45
N ASP A 74 -12.60 8.09 -9.08
CA ASP A 74 -12.66 8.43 -10.49
C ASP A 74 -11.35 8.08 -11.20
N THR A 75 -11.39 7.30 -12.28
CA THR A 75 -10.22 6.57 -12.75
C THR A 75 -9.11 7.44 -13.36
N ASP A 76 -9.39 8.69 -13.74
CA ASP A 76 -8.51 9.44 -14.64
C ASP A 76 -7.97 10.79 -14.11
N GLU A 77 -8.51 11.38 -13.04
CA GLU A 77 -8.27 12.82 -12.79
C GLU A 77 -7.04 13.18 -11.92
N TYR A 78 -6.34 12.23 -11.26
CA TYR A 78 -5.24 12.59 -10.33
C TYR A 78 -4.04 11.61 -10.32
N LEU A 79 -3.84 10.87 -11.41
CA LEU A 79 -2.78 9.86 -11.49
C LEU A 79 -1.37 10.45 -11.30
N ASP A 80 -1.09 11.67 -11.75
CA ASP A 80 0.27 12.22 -11.69
C ASP A 80 0.70 12.71 -10.28
N HIS A 81 -0.23 12.73 -9.32
CA HIS A 81 0.02 13.33 -8.00
C HIS A 81 0.32 12.31 -6.90
N TYR A 82 0.00 11.01 -7.08
CA TYR A 82 0.20 10.03 -6.01
C TYR A 82 1.68 9.83 -5.67
N ASP A 83 2.56 9.83 -6.68
CA ASP A 83 3.99 9.68 -6.46
C ASP A 83 4.55 10.85 -5.64
N ASN A 84 4.12 12.08 -5.96
CA ASN A 84 4.51 13.26 -5.21
C ASN A 84 4.03 13.19 -3.75
N PHE A 85 2.80 12.75 -3.52
CA PHE A 85 2.28 12.55 -2.17
C PHE A 85 3.11 11.51 -1.40
N PHE A 86 3.29 10.31 -1.95
CA PHE A 86 4.05 9.26 -1.27
C PHE A 86 5.51 9.68 -1.00
N ASN A 87 6.15 10.35 -1.95
CA ASN A 87 7.53 10.82 -1.82
C ASN A 87 7.69 12.00 -0.86
N SER A 88 6.59 12.64 -0.43
CA SER A 88 6.62 13.70 0.57
C SER A 88 6.83 13.19 2.00
N PHE A 89 6.58 11.90 2.25
CA PHE A 89 6.75 11.28 3.56
C PHE A 89 8.22 10.94 3.83
N LYS A 90 8.62 11.09 5.09
CA LYS A 90 9.93 10.68 5.63
C LYS A 90 9.76 10.11 7.03
N LEU A 91 10.62 9.18 7.42
CA LEU A 91 10.62 8.71 8.81
C LEU A 91 11.22 9.79 9.71
N SER A 92 10.45 10.21 10.72
CA SER A 92 11.00 11.00 11.82
C SER A 92 11.86 10.12 12.70
N LYS A 93 13.02 10.64 13.11
CA LYS A 93 13.95 9.97 14.02
C LYS A 93 13.42 9.88 15.45
#